data_AF-A0A395JK03-F1
#
_entry.id   AF-A0A395JK03-F1
#
_cell.length_a   1.000
_cell.length_b   1.000
_cell.length_c   1.000
_cell.angle_alpha   90.00
_cell.angle_beta   90.00
_cell.angle_gamma   90.00
#
_symmetry.space_group_name_H-M   'P 1'
#
loop_
_entity.id
_entity.type
_entity.pdbx_description
1 polymer ?
#
loop_
_entity_poly.entity_id
_entity_poly.type
_entity_poly.pdbx_seq_one_letter_code
_entity_poly.pdbx_strand_id
1 'polypeptide(L)'
;MKYKDETQMTDAEFDALRSEWIRKQIDSISSVHQIDGIDVSESPQFLAIRRFYDSGDVSNYIGELDDLGIVPSWSTVASYTFNRDLDSYLNNISIFWDWVLQNTTERVLNPHLYKGASSPENGYFWSVFHTLPSGPVVDTSITLKLFRMIYGSEFVAVNDFPLSLGVNEWVPQIYIDPVDTFVGIMMQIERYLFDQDIDDGDIVVLPDLNYWYSLIPVIKKDYVTNSGAFSLKHDLDRYLEGKMTGNEKKAFEQQDAVRRFLGSLLGYHVNYEYTDKLEHHDIDVEHQILSHLESVDWPPNYYRLIDFIHRHKEEAMNASETD
;
A
#
# COMPACT_ATOMS: atom_id res chain seq x y z
N MET A 1 11.58 -16.26 7.50
CA MET A 1 12.48 -15.32 6.78
C MET A 1 12.92 -14.27 7.79
N LYS A 2 14.18 -14.29 8.26
CA LYS A 2 14.66 -13.30 9.24
C LYS A 2 14.69 -11.92 8.58
N TYR A 3 14.39 -10.86 9.33
CA TYR A 3 14.78 -9.49 9.01
C TYR A 3 16.12 -9.51 8.26
N LYS A 4 16.09 -9.32 6.93
CA LYS A 4 17.31 -9.07 6.18
C LYS A 4 17.69 -7.64 6.54
N ASP A 5 18.33 -7.55 7.70
CA ASP A 5 19.01 -6.40 8.26
C ASP A 5 19.70 -5.66 7.12
N GLU A 6 19.11 -4.56 6.65
CA GLU A 6 19.52 -3.70 5.51
C GLU A 6 20.43 -4.38 4.46
N THR A 7 20.15 -5.64 4.10
CA THR A 7 21.13 -6.44 3.37
C THR A 7 20.85 -6.20 1.92
N GLN A 8 21.55 -5.20 1.38
CA GLN A 8 21.49 -4.83 -0.02
C GLN A 8 21.58 -6.09 -0.87
N MET A 9 20.55 -6.27 -1.69
CA MET A 9 20.52 -7.31 -2.71
C MET A 9 21.76 -7.15 -3.60
N THR A 10 22.43 -8.25 -3.91
CA THR A 10 23.55 -8.22 -4.84
C THR A 10 23.07 -7.85 -6.25
N ASP A 11 23.96 -7.31 -7.09
CA ASP A 11 23.69 -7.05 -8.52
C ASP A 11 23.04 -8.25 -9.22
N ALA A 12 23.60 -9.44 -8.99
CA ALA A 12 23.15 -10.66 -9.64
C ALA A 12 21.76 -11.11 -9.17
N GLU A 13 21.46 -10.98 -7.87
CA GLU A 13 20.12 -11.26 -7.34
C GLU A 13 19.09 -10.29 -7.90
N PHE A 14 19.44 -9.00 -7.96
CA PHE A 14 18.60 -7.94 -8.52
C PHE A 14 18.31 -8.18 -9.99
N ASP A 15 19.34 -8.45 -10.80
CA ASP A 15 19.18 -8.70 -12.24
C ASP A 15 18.38 -9.98 -12.52
N ALA A 16 18.54 -11.03 -11.70
CA ALA A 16 17.77 -12.26 -11.81
C ALA A 16 16.28 -12.03 -11.50
N LEU A 17 15.98 -11.36 -10.37
CA LEU A 17 14.62 -11.01 -9.98
C LEU A 17 13.96 -10.08 -11.00
N ARG A 18 14.70 -9.08 -11.48
CA ARG A 18 14.26 -8.17 -12.55
C ARG A 18 13.90 -8.92 -13.80
N SER A 19 14.77 -9.82 -14.25
CA SER A 19 14.57 -10.59 -15.47
C SER A 19 13.37 -11.53 -15.35
N GLU A 20 13.21 -12.20 -14.21
CA GLU A 20 12.06 -13.06 -13.96
C GLU A 20 10.76 -12.26 -13.92
N TRP A 21 10.78 -11.12 -13.22
CA TRP A 21 9.62 -10.27 -13.08
C TRP A 21 9.20 -9.65 -14.42
N ILE A 22 10.14 -9.08 -15.19
CA ILE A 22 9.89 -8.59 -16.55
C ILE A 22 9.27 -9.70 -17.41
N ARG A 23 9.84 -10.91 -17.35
CA ARG A 23 9.30 -12.06 -18.09
C ARG A 23 7.87 -12.37 -17.70
N LYS A 24 7.53 -12.44 -16.41
CA LYS A 24 6.15 -12.67 -15.94
C LYS A 24 5.20 -11.59 -16.45
N GLN A 25 5.62 -10.33 -16.47
CA GLN A 25 4.81 -9.23 -16.97
C GLN A 25 4.60 -9.29 -18.48
N ILE A 26 5.66 -9.56 -19.25
CA ILE A 26 5.56 -9.77 -20.70
C ILE A 26 4.68 -10.98 -21.00
N ASP A 27 4.85 -12.10 -20.29
CA ASP A 27 4.06 -13.31 -20.47
C ASP A 27 2.57 -13.06 -20.15
N SER A 28 2.29 -12.37 -19.03
CA SER A 28 0.93 -11.98 -18.64
C SER A 28 0.30 -11.09 -19.70
N ILE A 29 1.01 -10.09 -20.20
CA ILE A 29 0.51 -9.21 -21.25
C ILE A 29 0.30 -10.01 -22.54
N SER A 30 1.28 -10.80 -22.97
CA SER A 30 1.22 -11.62 -24.19
C SER A 30 0.10 -12.66 -24.17
N SER A 31 -0.23 -13.23 -23.00
CA SER A 31 -1.35 -14.17 -22.86
C SER A 31 -2.74 -13.52 -23.09
N VAL A 32 -2.82 -12.19 -23.00
CA VAL A 32 -4.03 -11.40 -23.26
C VAL A 32 -4.10 -10.94 -24.73
N HIS A 33 -3.04 -11.14 -25.52
CA HIS A 33 -2.83 -10.50 -26.82
C HIS A 33 -3.39 -11.25 -28.04
N GLN A 34 -4.51 -11.95 -27.85
CA GLN A 34 -5.46 -12.17 -28.93
C GLN A 34 -6.71 -11.33 -28.64
N ILE A 35 -6.73 -10.09 -29.12
CA ILE A 35 -7.96 -9.31 -29.17
C ILE A 35 -8.61 -9.63 -30.51
N ASP A 36 -9.73 -10.34 -30.49
CA ASP A 36 -10.44 -10.79 -31.70
C ASP A 36 -9.55 -11.58 -32.70
N GLY A 37 -8.53 -12.29 -32.19
CA GLY A 37 -7.59 -13.06 -33.01
C GLY A 37 -6.48 -12.25 -33.68
N ILE A 38 -6.35 -10.96 -33.37
CA ILE A 38 -5.26 -10.11 -33.83
C ILE A 38 -4.12 -10.16 -32.82
N ASP A 39 -2.93 -10.54 -33.30
CA ASP A 39 -1.69 -10.48 -32.55
C ASP A 39 -1.25 -9.01 -32.41
N VAL A 40 -1.35 -8.48 -31.20
CA VAL A 40 -0.97 -7.10 -30.88
C VAL A 40 0.46 -6.99 -30.31
N SER A 41 1.23 -8.09 -30.30
CA SER A 41 2.63 -8.11 -29.84
C SER A 41 3.60 -7.28 -30.70
N GLU A 42 3.19 -6.92 -31.91
CA GLU A 42 3.94 -6.03 -32.80
C GLU A 42 3.37 -4.59 -32.81
N SER A 43 2.37 -4.30 -31.96
CA SER A 43 1.83 -2.94 -31.86
C SER A 43 2.91 -1.97 -31.33
N PRO A 44 2.98 -0.73 -31.84
CA PRO A 44 3.95 0.26 -31.34
C PRO A 44 3.88 0.49 -29.82
N GLN A 45 2.67 0.46 -29.25
CA GLN A 45 2.44 0.58 -27.81
C GLN A 45 3.06 -0.59 -27.05
N PHE A 46 2.84 -1.83 -27.49
CA PHE A 46 3.42 -3.01 -26.85
C PHE A 46 4.94 -3.00 -26.94
N LEU A 47 5.50 -2.62 -28.09
CA LEU A 47 6.95 -2.50 -28.27
C LEU A 47 7.54 -1.42 -27.35
N ALA A 48 6.83 -0.32 -27.12
CA ALA A 48 7.24 0.73 -26.18
C ALA A 48 7.24 0.22 -24.73
N ILE A 49 6.19 -0.49 -24.32
CA ILE A 49 6.11 -1.13 -22.99
C ILE A 49 7.26 -2.13 -22.81
N ARG A 50 7.52 -2.98 -23.82
CA ARG A 50 8.61 -3.95 -23.76
C ARG A 50 9.98 -3.30 -23.64
N ARG A 51 10.27 -2.27 -24.46
CA ARG A 51 11.52 -1.50 -24.37
C ARG A 51 11.67 -0.81 -23.01
N PHE A 52 10.57 -0.28 -22.47
CA PHE A 52 10.56 0.30 -21.13
C PHE A 52 10.88 -0.76 -20.08
N TYR A 53 10.36 -1.98 -20.18
CA TYR A 53 10.70 -3.06 -19.24
C TYR A 53 12.19 -3.41 -19.31
N ASP A 54 12.74 -3.50 -20.53
CA ASP A 54 14.15 -3.84 -20.74
C ASP A 54 15.12 -2.74 -20.28
N SER A 55 14.73 -1.46 -20.37
CA SER A 55 15.61 -0.31 -20.10
C SER A 55 15.37 0.40 -18.77
N GLY A 56 14.13 0.43 -18.28
CA GLY A 56 13.69 1.31 -17.19
C GLY A 56 13.67 2.80 -17.53
N ASP A 57 13.86 3.18 -18.81
CA ASP A 57 13.94 4.58 -19.22
C ASP A 57 12.54 5.21 -19.32
N VAL A 58 12.14 5.89 -18.24
CA VAL A 58 10.84 6.57 -18.14
C VAL A 58 10.70 7.67 -19.18
N SER A 59 11.77 8.41 -19.49
CA SER A 59 11.71 9.52 -20.44
C SER A 59 11.46 9.01 -21.86
N ASN A 60 12.18 7.97 -22.27
CA ASN A 60 11.97 7.37 -23.59
C ASN A 60 10.58 6.73 -23.68
N TYR A 61 10.13 6.03 -22.63
CA TYR A 61 8.80 5.43 -22.58
C TYR A 61 7.68 6.47 -22.74
N ILE A 62 7.76 7.57 -21.98
CA ILE A 62 6.79 8.67 -22.08
C ILE A 62 6.80 9.25 -23.49
N GLY A 63 7.97 9.53 -24.07
CA GLY A 63 8.09 10.07 -25.42
C GLY A 63 7.46 9.16 -26.48
N GLU A 64 7.77 7.86 -26.43
CA GLU A 64 7.21 6.88 -27.37
C GLU A 64 5.68 6.76 -27.28
N LEU A 65 5.10 6.88 -26.09
CA LEU A 65 3.64 6.87 -25.93
C LEU A 65 2.98 8.19 -26.31
N ASP A 66 3.60 9.33 -26.00
CA ASP A 66 3.10 10.66 -26.37
C ASP A 66 3.06 10.82 -27.90
N ASP A 67 4.07 10.30 -28.62
CA ASP A 67 4.11 10.24 -30.09
C ASP A 67 2.96 9.42 -30.69
N LEU A 68 2.43 8.47 -29.92
CA LEU A 68 1.26 7.65 -30.29
C LEU A 68 -0.07 8.26 -29.83
N GLY A 69 -0.05 9.39 -29.12
CA GLY A 69 -1.23 10.03 -28.52
C GLY A 69 -1.80 9.26 -27.32
N ILE A 70 -0.97 8.46 -26.64
CA ILE A 70 -1.34 7.63 -25.50
C ILE A 70 -0.79 8.27 -24.22
N VAL A 71 -1.65 8.44 -23.21
CA VAL A 71 -1.26 8.98 -21.90
C VAL A 71 -0.73 7.84 -21.02
N PRO A 72 0.58 7.77 -20.70
CA PRO A 72 1.13 6.79 -19.75
C PRO A 72 0.47 6.91 -18.38
N SER A 73 0.15 5.78 -17.75
CA SER A 73 -0.31 5.76 -16.35
C SER A 73 0.86 5.67 -15.39
N TRP A 74 0.78 6.36 -14.25
CA TRP A 74 1.76 6.19 -13.18
C TRP A 74 1.81 4.75 -12.68
N SER A 75 0.67 4.07 -12.59
CA SER A 75 0.65 2.65 -12.18
C SER A 75 1.54 1.79 -13.06
N THR A 76 1.66 2.10 -14.36
CA THR A 76 2.60 1.44 -15.25
C THR A 76 4.02 1.89 -14.92
N VAL A 77 4.29 3.20 -14.91
CA VAL A 77 5.64 3.71 -14.60
C VAL A 77 6.18 3.16 -13.27
N ALA A 78 5.44 3.29 -12.17
CA ALA A 78 5.82 2.79 -10.85
C ALA A 78 5.93 1.28 -10.77
N SER A 79 5.01 0.54 -11.38
CA SER A 79 5.08 -0.91 -11.37
C SER A 79 6.32 -1.40 -12.12
N TYR A 80 6.75 -0.73 -13.20
CA TYR A 80 7.77 -1.27 -14.11
C TYR A 80 9.13 -0.56 -14.08
N THR A 81 9.29 0.49 -13.27
CA THR A 81 10.62 0.95 -12.87
C THR A 81 11.17 0.07 -11.76
N PHE A 82 11.95 -0.95 -12.12
CA PHE A 82 12.73 -1.75 -11.19
C PHE A 82 13.91 -0.89 -10.68
N ASN A 83 13.67 -0.09 -9.64
CA ASN A 83 14.68 0.83 -9.11
C ASN A 83 15.56 0.13 -8.09
N ARG A 84 16.87 0.29 -8.27
CA ARG A 84 17.89 -0.29 -7.38
C ARG A 84 18.26 0.63 -6.22
N ASP A 85 18.02 1.91 -6.37
CA ASP A 85 18.31 2.91 -5.37
C ASP A 85 17.21 3.99 -5.37
N LEU A 86 17.15 4.70 -4.25
CA LEU A 86 16.17 5.73 -4.01
C LEU A 86 16.31 6.91 -4.98
N ASP A 87 17.53 7.30 -5.37
CA ASP A 87 17.74 8.46 -6.24
C ASP A 87 17.18 8.19 -7.64
N SER A 88 17.39 6.99 -8.17
CA SER A 88 16.79 6.52 -9.42
C SER A 88 15.25 6.52 -9.34
N TYR A 89 14.69 6.05 -8.22
CA TYR A 89 13.23 6.06 -8.00
C TYR A 89 12.68 7.49 -7.99
N LEU A 90 13.30 8.40 -7.23
CA LEU A 90 12.93 9.81 -7.13
C LEU A 90 13.07 10.53 -8.47
N ASN A 91 14.12 10.24 -9.24
CA ASN A 91 14.30 10.79 -10.58
C ASN A 91 13.18 10.34 -11.53
N ASN A 92 12.75 9.08 -11.45
CA ASN A 92 11.64 8.56 -12.24
C ASN A 92 10.29 9.20 -11.88
N ILE A 93 10.05 9.46 -10.59
CA ILE A 93 8.93 10.30 -10.15
C ILE A 93 9.02 11.68 -10.81
N SER A 94 10.18 12.34 -10.72
CA SER A 94 10.37 13.69 -11.27
C SER A 94 10.08 13.74 -12.75
N ILE A 95 10.67 12.84 -13.55
CA ILE A 95 10.47 12.79 -15.01
C ILE A 95 8.98 12.66 -15.35
N PHE A 96 8.27 11.76 -14.69
CA PHE A 96 6.84 11.55 -14.93
C PHE A 96 6.02 12.80 -14.58
N TRP A 97 6.23 13.36 -13.40
CA TRP A 97 5.45 14.52 -12.95
C TRP A 97 5.79 15.80 -13.71
N ASP A 98 7.05 16.00 -14.07
CA ASP A 98 7.45 17.12 -14.93
C ASP A 98 6.71 17.06 -16.27
N TRP A 99 6.56 15.87 -16.84
CA TRP A 99 5.75 15.66 -18.04
C TRP A 99 4.26 15.91 -17.77
N VAL A 100 3.67 15.37 -16.69
CA VAL A 100 2.25 15.64 -16.36
C VAL A 100 1.98 17.14 -16.23
N LEU A 101 2.83 17.86 -15.51
CA LEU A 101 2.65 19.28 -15.16
C LEU A 101 2.83 20.24 -16.35
N GLN A 102 3.48 19.81 -17.44
CA GLN A 102 3.55 20.59 -18.67
C GLN A 102 2.17 20.76 -19.34
N ASN A 103 1.25 19.79 -19.18
CA ASN A 103 -0.11 19.89 -19.71
C ASN A 103 -1.11 19.07 -18.87
N THR A 104 -1.38 19.52 -17.64
CA THR A 104 -2.23 18.82 -16.67
C THR A 104 -3.61 18.45 -17.22
N THR A 105 -4.22 19.33 -18.03
CA THR A 105 -5.58 19.13 -18.56
C THR A 105 -5.68 17.89 -19.47
N GLU A 106 -4.63 17.60 -20.24
CA GLU A 106 -4.59 16.48 -21.18
C GLU A 106 -3.96 15.22 -20.57
N ARG A 107 -3.06 15.39 -19.59
CA ARG A 107 -2.22 14.31 -19.05
C ARG A 107 -2.72 13.72 -17.74
N VAL A 108 -3.70 14.34 -17.07
CA VAL A 108 -4.40 13.74 -15.93
C VAL A 108 -5.47 12.78 -16.43
N LEU A 109 -5.23 11.49 -16.23
CA LEU A 109 -6.22 10.45 -16.50
C LEU A 109 -7.43 10.61 -15.56
N ASN A 110 -8.65 10.52 -16.08
CA ASN A 110 -9.91 10.54 -15.32
C ASN A 110 -10.11 11.76 -14.38
N PRO A 111 -10.07 13.01 -14.89
CA PRO A 111 -10.11 14.24 -14.08
C PRO A 111 -11.37 14.37 -13.20
N HIS A 112 -12.44 13.63 -13.51
CA HIS A 112 -13.72 13.63 -12.81
C HIS A 112 -13.72 12.80 -11.50
N LEU A 113 -12.71 11.95 -11.27
CA LEU A 113 -12.56 11.19 -10.02
C LEU A 113 -12.06 12.06 -8.86
N TYR A 114 -11.61 13.29 -9.14
CA TYR A 114 -10.89 14.14 -8.17
C TYR A 114 -11.74 15.27 -7.59
N LYS A 115 -13.06 15.08 -7.51
CA LYS A 115 -13.98 16.08 -6.94
C LYS A 115 -13.61 16.36 -5.47
N GLY A 116 -13.07 17.54 -5.21
CA GLY A 116 -12.68 18.00 -3.86
C GLY A 116 -11.20 18.33 -3.71
N ALA A 117 -10.34 17.97 -4.67
CA ALA A 117 -8.96 18.42 -4.69
C ALA A 117 -8.87 19.93 -5.00
N SER A 118 -7.89 20.62 -4.42
CA SER A 118 -7.60 22.03 -4.69
C SER A 118 -7.21 22.30 -6.14
N SER A 119 -6.71 21.27 -6.84
CA SER A 119 -6.42 21.29 -8.28
C SER A 119 -6.37 19.87 -8.88
N PRO A 120 -6.49 19.70 -10.21
CA PRO A 120 -6.43 18.39 -10.87
C PRO A 120 -5.13 17.64 -10.62
N GLU A 121 -3.99 18.33 -10.64
CA GLU A 121 -2.67 17.74 -10.35
C GLU A 121 -2.57 17.24 -8.91
N ASN A 122 -3.13 17.96 -7.93
CA ASN A 122 -3.23 17.48 -6.55
C ASN A 122 -4.07 16.20 -6.51
N GLY A 123 -5.25 16.18 -7.13
CA GLY A 123 -6.11 14.99 -7.14
C GLY A 123 -5.45 13.77 -7.75
N TYR A 124 -4.77 13.94 -8.88
CA TYR A 124 -4.05 12.84 -9.52
C TYR A 124 -2.89 12.36 -8.65
N PHE A 125 -2.11 13.30 -8.10
CA PHE A 125 -1.01 13.00 -7.18
C PHE A 125 -1.52 12.20 -5.98
N TRP A 126 -2.65 12.59 -5.40
CA TRP A 126 -3.30 11.86 -4.32
C TRP A 126 -3.64 10.41 -4.67
N SER A 127 -4.26 10.18 -5.83
CA SER A 127 -4.59 8.81 -6.25
C SER A 127 -3.38 7.92 -6.53
N VAL A 128 -2.24 8.56 -6.81
CA VAL A 128 -0.99 7.91 -7.18
C VAL A 128 -0.12 7.61 -5.95
N PHE A 129 -0.06 8.53 -4.98
CA PHE A 129 0.83 8.41 -3.82
C PHE A 129 0.23 7.64 -2.64
N HIS A 130 -1.10 7.54 -2.54
CA HIS A 130 -1.75 6.66 -1.56
C HIS A 130 -1.44 5.17 -1.77
N THR A 131 -0.97 4.78 -2.95
CA THR A 131 -0.63 3.39 -3.31
C THR A 131 0.86 3.09 -3.22
N LEU A 132 1.68 3.99 -2.66
CA LEU A 132 3.13 3.83 -2.72
C LEU A 132 3.78 2.62 -2.03
N PRO A 133 3.13 1.84 -1.15
CA PRO A 133 3.72 0.55 -0.79
C PRO A 133 3.38 -0.58 -1.78
N SER A 134 2.60 -0.37 -2.85
CA SER A 134 2.07 -1.45 -3.70
C SER A 134 2.72 -1.64 -5.07
N GLY A 135 3.81 -0.93 -5.38
CA GLY A 135 4.66 -1.25 -6.54
C GLY A 135 5.65 -2.37 -6.18
N PRO A 136 6.24 -3.09 -7.15
CA PRO A 136 7.33 -4.03 -6.89
C PRO A 136 8.58 -3.21 -6.54
N VAL A 137 8.64 -2.75 -5.30
CA VAL A 137 9.86 -2.18 -4.74
C VAL A 137 10.70 -3.36 -4.28
N VAL A 138 11.68 -3.68 -5.10
CA VAL A 138 12.50 -4.91 -5.02
C VAL A 138 13.49 -4.85 -3.87
N ASP A 139 13.76 -3.63 -3.37
CA ASP A 139 14.56 -3.39 -2.18
C ASP A 139 13.69 -2.74 -1.11
N THR A 140 13.35 -3.52 -0.07
CA THR A 140 12.59 -3.08 1.10
C THR A 140 13.18 -1.83 1.75
N SER A 141 14.50 -1.63 1.65
CA SER A 141 15.17 -0.46 2.21
C SER A 141 14.80 0.82 1.45
N ILE A 142 14.49 0.74 0.15
CA ILE A 142 14.02 1.89 -0.63
C ILE A 142 12.60 2.26 -0.22
N THR A 143 11.70 1.28 -0.09
CA THR A 143 10.32 1.54 0.37
C THR A 143 10.33 2.20 1.74
N LEU A 144 11.15 1.69 2.67
CA LEU A 144 11.24 2.25 4.01
C LEU A 144 11.86 3.65 4.00
N LYS A 145 12.88 3.91 3.18
CA LYS A 145 13.44 5.26 3.04
C LYS A 145 12.43 6.23 2.45
N LEU A 146 11.74 5.85 1.39
CA LEU A 146 10.69 6.66 0.77
C LEU A 146 9.56 6.93 1.78
N PHE A 147 9.14 5.90 2.51
CA PHE A 147 8.17 6.04 3.60
C PHE A 147 8.64 7.09 4.61
N ARG A 148 9.86 6.99 5.13
CA ARG A 148 10.42 7.97 6.08
C ARG A 148 10.58 9.36 5.50
N MET A 149 10.86 9.49 4.20
CA MET A 149 10.93 10.80 3.55
C MET A 149 9.57 11.46 3.41
N ILE A 150 8.52 10.68 3.13
CA ILE A 150 7.15 11.19 2.92
C ILE A 150 6.44 11.43 4.24
N TYR A 151 6.54 10.47 5.16
CA TYR A 151 5.76 10.43 6.39
C TYR A 151 6.55 10.91 7.61
N GLY A 152 7.88 10.84 7.57
CA GLY A 152 8.75 11.11 8.71
C GLY A 152 8.90 9.90 9.64
N SER A 153 9.39 10.18 10.85
CA SER A 153 9.49 9.19 11.95
C SER A 153 8.34 9.28 12.95
N GLU A 154 7.59 10.38 12.92
CA GLU A 154 6.43 10.64 13.75
C GLU A 154 5.31 11.21 12.90
N PHE A 155 4.06 10.95 13.28
CA PHE A 155 2.89 11.38 12.56
C PHE A 155 2.77 12.91 12.54
N VAL A 156 2.62 13.42 11.33
CA VAL A 156 2.24 14.79 11.04
C VAL A 156 1.06 14.74 10.07
N ALA A 157 -0.01 15.47 10.35
CA ALA A 157 -1.23 15.41 9.54
C ALA A 157 -1.06 15.94 8.11
N VAL A 158 -0.06 16.80 7.90
CA VAL A 158 0.29 17.38 6.59
C VAL A 158 1.80 17.38 6.45
N ASN A 159 2.31 16.68 5.44
CA ASN A 159 3.72 16.68 5.07
C ASN A 159 3.89 17.31 3.69
N ASP A 160 5.06 17.89 3.43
CA ASP A 160 5.43 18.27 2.07
C ASP A 160 6.09 17.06 1.40
N PHE A 161 5.76 16.81 0.13
CA PHE A 161 6.45 15.79 -0.65
C PHE A 161 7.94 16.17 -0.77
N PRO A 162 8.89 15.22 -0.62
CA PRO A 162 10.32 15.54 -0.57
C PRO A 162 10.92 16.09 -1.87
N LEU A 163 10.16 16.08 -2.98
CA LEU A 163 10.61 16.63 -4.26
C LEU A 163 9.78 17.84 -4.66
N SER A 164 10.48 18.83 -5.19
CA SER A 164 9.90 19.89 -6.00
C SER A 164 9.77 19.39 -7.44
N LEU A 165 8.57 19.53 -8.01
CA LEU A 165 8.18 18.98 -9.30
C LEU A 165 7.81 20.08 -10.29
N GLY A 166 8.15 19.86 -11.55
CA GLY A 166 7.85 20.73 -12.68
C GLY A 166 8.65 22.03 -12.69
N VAL A 167 8.46 22.80 -13.77
CA VAL A 167 9.14 24.08 -14.00
C VAL A 167 8.79 25.18 -12.99
N ASN A 168 7.67 25.01 -12.29
CA ASN A 168 7.18 25.98 -11.29
C ASN A 168 7.61 25.64 -9.86
N GLU A 169 8.48 24.63 -9.69
CA GLU A 169 8.92 24.15 -8.39
C GLU A 169 7.74 23.80 -7.46
N TRP A 170 6.73 23.12 -8.02
CA TRP A 170 5.54 22.73 -7.26
C TRP A 170 5.92 21.66 -6.24
N VAL A 171 5.63 21.92 -4.96
CA VAL A 171 5.81 20.96 -3.86
C VAL A 171 4.43 20.43 -3.46
N PRO A 172 4.08 19.19 -3.81
CA PRO A 172 2.82 18.58 -3.41
C PRO A 172 2.70 18.49 -1.89
N GLN A 173 1.50 18.76 -1.36
CA GLN A 173 1.20 18.53 0.05
C GLN A 173 0.52 17.19 0.25
N ILE A 174 0.88 16.52 1.34
CA ILE A 174 0.44 15.19 1.73
C ILE A 174 -0.35 15.27 3.05
N TYR A 175 -1.67 15.43 2.94
CA TYR A 175 -2.71 15.17 3.95
C TYR A 175 -2.84 13.67 4.31
N ILE A 176 -2.69 13.36 5.58
CA ILE A 176 -2.69 11.99 6.07
C ILE A 176 -3.89 11.79 6.99
N ASP A 177 -4.79 10.88 6.62
CA ASP A 177 -5.82 10.40 7.55
C ASP A 177 -5.15 9.44 8.55
N PRO A 178 -5.12 9.78 9.85
CA PRO A 178 -4.41 8.98 10.83
C PRO A 178 -5.01 7.59 11.01
N VAL A 179 -6.33 7.40 10.83
CA VAL A 179 -6.96 6.08 10.97
C VAL A 179 -6.64 5.21 9.80
N ASP A 180 -6.81 5.71 8.57
CA ASP A 180 -6.51 4.93 7.38
C ASP A 180 -5.04 4.52 7.36
N THR A 181 -4.16 5.44 7.80
CA THR A 181 -2.73 5.16 7.92
C THR A 181 -2.43 4.16 9.02
N PHE A 182 -3.06 4.30 10.19
CA PHE A 182 -2.88 3.38 11.32
C PHE A 182 -3.33 1.95 10.94
N VAL A 183 -4.50 1.82 10.32
CA VAL A 183 -5.06 0.54 9.89
C VAL A 183 -4.26 -0.04 8.73
N GLY A 184 -3.88 0.78 7.74
CA GLY A 184 -3.09 0.33 6.60
C GLY A 184 -1.71 -0.19 7.00
N ILE A 185 -1.03 0.50 7.92
CA ILE A 185 0.25 0.03 8.48
C ILE A 185 0.06 -1.24 9.31
N MET A 186 -0.98 -1.28 10.15
CA MET A 186 -1.32 -2.45 10.96
C MET A 186 -1.57 -3.70 10.09
N MET A 187 -2.24 -3.58 8.94
CA MET A 187 -2.43 -4.69 8.00
C MET A 187 -1.10 -5.16 7.39
N GLN A 188 -0.15 -4.26 7.12
CA GLN A 188 1.18 -4.67 6.63
C GLN A 188 1.98 -5.41 7.71
N ILE A 189 1.89 -4.95 8.97
CA ILE A 189 2.48 -5.64 10.12
C ILE A 189 1.83 -7.02 10.29
N GLU A 190 0.50 -7.12 10.22
CA GLU A 190 -0.23 -8.39 10.30
C GLU A 190 0.25 -9.37 9.24
N ARG A 191 0.33 -8.92 7.98
CA ARG A 191 0.82 -9.76 6.89
C ARG A 191 2.24 -10.22 7.16
N TYR A 192 3.12 -9.30 7.52
CA TYR A 192 4.51 -9.59 7.83
C TYR A 192 4.67 -10.66 8.93
N LEU A 193 3.85 -10.59 9.99
CA LEU A 193 3.97 -11.48 11.14
C LEU A 193 3.27 -12.83 10.96
N PHE A 194 2.15 -12.88 10.25
CA PHE A 194 1.20 -14.00 10.31
C PHE A 194 0.75 -14.59 8.97
N ASP A 195 1.01 -13.93 7.84
CA ASP A 195 0.54 -14.39 6.53
C ASP A 195 1.40 -15.55 5.99
N GLN A 196 0.75 -16.65 5.62
CA GLN A 196 1.42 -17.84 5.08
C GLN A 196 1.56 -17.80 3.56
N ASP A 197 0.71 -17.00 2.90
CA ASP A 197 0.68 -16.83 1.45
C ASP A 197 1.65 -15.74 0.98
N ILE A 198 2.60 -15.33 1.83
CA ILE A 198 3.78 -14.60 1.37
C ILE A 198 4.58 -15.59 0.52
N ASP A 199 4.27 -15.64 -0.77
CA ASP A 199 5.05 -16.37 -1.78
C ASP A 199 6.55 -16.06 -1.57
N ASP A 200 7.44 -17.00 -1.93
CA ASP A 200 8.90 -16.78 -1.86
C ASP A 200 9.38 -15.52 -2.63
N GLY A 201 8.51 -14.92 -3.47
CA GLY A 201 8.73 -13.66 -4.19
C GLY A 201 8.00 -12.44 -3.62
N ASP A 202 7.11 -12.59 -2.64
CA ASP A 202 6.35 -11.49 -2.05
C ASP A 202 7.19 -10.80 -0.97
N ILE A 203 7.66 -9.61 -1.32
CA ILE A 203 8.48 -8.78 -0.44
C ILE A 203 7.54 -8.00 0.49
N VAL A 204 7.38 -8.46 1.73
CA VAL A 204 6.68 -7.69 2.77
C VAL A 204 7.66 -6.77 3.49
N VAL A 205 7.46 -5.47 3.31
CA VAL A 205 8.21 -4.43 4.04
C VAL A 205 7.58 -4.28 5.41
N LEU A 206 8.34 -4.46 6.51
CA LEU A 206 7.86 -4.02 7.82
C LEU A 206 7.90 -2.48 7.84
N PRO A 207 6.74 -1.80 7.93
CA PRO A 207 6.70 -0.36 8.12
C PRO A 207 7.43 0.10 9.39
N ASP A 208 7.75 1.40 9.45
CA ASP A 208 8.39 1.98 10.63
C ASP A 208 7.43 1.91 11.84
N LEU A 209 7.71 0.98 12.77
CA LEU A 209 6.89 0.80 13.96
C LEU A 209 6.84 2.06 14.83
N ASN A 210 7.90 2.88 14.87
CA ASN A 210 7.87 4.12 15.65
C ASN A 210 6.87 5.11 15.06
N TYR A 211 6.79 5.19 13.73
CA TYR A 211 5.77 5.98 13.07
C TYR A 211 4.36 5.43 13.40
N TRP A 212 4.18 4.11 13.33
CA TRP A 212 2.89 3.51 13.72
C TRP A 212 2.50 3.82 15.17
N TYR A 213 3.44 3.71 16.11
CA TYR A 213 3.24 4.08 17.52
C TYR A 213 2.89 5.55 17.68
N SER A 214 3.48 6.44 16.89
CA SER A 214 3.21 7.87 16.95
C SER A 214 1.78 8.25 16.53
N LEU A 215 1.06 7.38 15.81
CA LEU A 215 -0.36 7.56 15.48
C LEU A 215 -1.27 7.31 16.69
N ILE A 216 -0.86 6.45 17.63
CA ILE A 216 -1.70 5.99 18.76
C ILE A 216 -2.29 7.15 19.57
N PRO A 217 -1.53 8.19 19.98
CA PRO A 217 -2.09 9.33 20.70
C PRO A 217 -3.23 10.07 19.96
N VAL A 218 -3.19 10.10 18.62
CA VAL A 218 -4.21 10.73 17.77
C VAL A 218 -5.43 9.83 17.67
N ILE A 219 -5.23 8.54 17.40
CA ILE A 219 -6.29 7.52 17.37
C ILE A 219 -7.08 7.50 18.69
N LYS A 220 -6.38 7.60 19.82
CA LYS A 220 -6.98 7.65 21.16
C LYS A 220 -7.91 8.86 21.37
N LYS A 221 -7.56 10.03 20.83
CA LYS A 221 -8.29 11.29 21.08
C LYS A 221 -9.48 11.47 20.17
N ASP A 222 -9.32 11.17 18.88
CA ASP A 222 -10.26 11.62 17.85
C ASP A 222 -11.22 10.52 17.36
N TYR A 223 -10.84 9.24 17.47
CA TYR A 223 -11.49 8.19 16.67
C TYR A 223 -12.17 7.07 17.46
N VAL A 224 -11.82 6.88 18.74
CA VAL A 224 -12.46 5.93 19.66
C VAL A 224 -13.99 6.07 19.71
N THR A 225 -14.49 7.28 19.51
CA THR A 225 -15.93 7.59 19.54
C THR A 225 -16.58 7.60 18.15
N ASN A 226 -15.83 7.71 17.06
CA ASN A 226 -16.38 8.03 15.73
C ASN A 226 -15.98 7.08 14.59
N SER A 227 -14.86 6.34 14.65
CA SER A 227 -14.38 5.55 13.49
C SER A 227 -15.04 4.19 13.30
N GLY A 228 -15.75 3.67 14.30
CA GLY A 228 -16.27 2.30 14.26
C GLY A 228 -15.19 1.21 14.25
N ALA A 229 -13.89 1.55 14.20
CA ALA A 229 -12.79 0.58 14.14
C ALA A 229 -12.73 -0.37 15.35
N PHE A 230 -13.18 0.06 16.53
CA PHE A 230 -13.32 -0.78 17.74
C PHE A 230 -14.77 -1.22 17.98
N SER A 231 -15.64 -1.15 16.98
CA SER A 231 -17.03 -1.57 17.09
C SER A 231 -17.12 -3.07 17.34
N LEU A 232 -18.10 -3.46 18.17
CA LEU A 232 -18.46 -4.86 18.37
C LEU A 232 -19.56 -5.32 17.40
N LYS A 233 -20.25 -4.38 16.76
CA LYS A 233 -21.29 -4.67 15.76
C LYS A 233 -20.63 -5.09 14.47
N HIS A 234 -20.79 -6.34 14.07
CA HIS A 234 -20.30 -6.87 12.80
C HIS A 234 -21.49 -7.33 11.97
N ASP A 235 -21.63 -6.81 10.74
CA ASP A 235 -22.79 -7.07 9.87
C ASP A 235 -22.28 -7.57 8.51
N LEU A 236 -21.67 -8.76 8.55
CA LEU A 236 -21.04 -9.39 7.40
C LEU A 236 -22.03 -9.59 6.25
N ASP A 237 -23.27 -9.97 6.56
CA ASP A 237 -24.32 -10.18 5.56
C ASP A 237 -24.55 -8.91 4.73
N ARG A 238 -24.75 -7.75 5.36
CA ARG A 238 -24.95 -6.50 4.61
C ARG A 238 -23.72 -6.09 3.83
N TYR A 239 -22.52 -6.40 4.31
CA TYR A 239 -21.28 -6.14 3.57
C TYR A 239 -21.21 -7.01 2.30
N LEU A 240 -21.40 -8.33 2.43
CA LEU A 240 -21.35 -9.29 1.31
C LEU A 240 -22.47 -9.05 0.28
N GLU A 241 -23.65 -8.60 0.72
CA GLU A 241 -24.76 -8.21 -0.16
C GLU A 241 -24.56 -6.84 -0.84
N GLY A 242 -23.46 -6.13 -0.56
CA GLY A 242 -23.19 -4.80 -1.11
C GLY A 242 -24.14 -3.71 -0.62
N LYS A 243 -24.78 -3.90 0.54
CA LYS A 243 -25.75 -2.97 1.14
C LYS A 243 -25.11 -1.87 2.00
N MET A 244 -23.80 -1.94 2.24
CA MET A 244 -23.02 -0.90 2.91
C MET A 244 -22.41 0.09 1.91
N THR A 245 -22.44 1.38 2.21
CA THR A 245 -21.85 2.42 1.34
C THR A 245 -21.12 3.49 2.14
N GLY A 246 -20.14 4.14 1.49
CA GLY A 246 -19.37 5.24 2.07
C GLY A 246 -18.75 4.90 3.42
N ASN A 247 -19.02 5.73 4.43
CA ASN A 247 -18.44 5.62 5.77
C ASN A 247 -18.82 4.32 6.50
N GLU A 248 -20.00 3.75 6.22
CA GLU A 248 -20.42 2.48 6.85
C GLU A 248 -19.52 1.33 6.40
N LYS A 249 -19.29 1.23 5.09
CA LYS A 249 -18.38 0.22 4.51
C LYS A 249 -16.96 0.40 5.05
N LYS A 250 -16.47 1.65 5.06
CA LYS A 250 -15.13 1.99 5.57
C LYS A 250 -14.95 1.58 7.05
N ALA A 251 -15.94 1.86 7.90
CA ALA A 251 -15.90 1.49 9.31
C ALA A 251 -15.88 -0.04 9.50
N PHE A 252 -16.63 -0.78 8.68
CA PHE A 252 -16.62 -2.24 8.67
C PHE A 252 -15.22 -2.79 8.31
N GLU A 253 -14.62 -2.31 7.21
CA GLU A 253 -13.28 -2.73 6.77
C GLU A 253 -12.20 -2.43 7.82
N GLN A 254 -12.30 -1.28 8.51
CA GLN A 254 -11.39 -0.92 9.59
C GLN A 254 -11.55 -1.85 10.81
N GLN A 255 -12.79 -2.19 11.17
CA GLN A 255 -13.09 -3.10 12.27
C GLN A 255 -12.59 -4.53 11.98
N ASP A 256 -12.81 -5.01 10.76
CA ASP A 256 -12.34 -6.31 10.28
C ASP A 256 -10.81 -6.41 10.41
N ALA A 257 -10.08 -5.41 9.90
CA ALA A 257 -8.63 -5.34 9.99
C ALA A 257 -8.13 -5.32 11.46
N VAL A 258 -8.75 -4.54 12.34
CA VAL A 258 -8.36 -4.45 13.76
C VAL A 258 -8.59 -5.77 14.48
N ARG A 259 -9.74 -6.42 14.25
CA ARG A 259 -10.05 -7.73 14.83
C ARG A 259 -9.06 -8.79 14.39
N ARG A 260 -8.76 -8.83 13.10
CA ARG A 260 -7.79 -9.77 12.53
C ARG A 260 -6.42 -9.61 13.20
N PHE A 261 -5.90 -8.38 13.21
CA PHE A 261 -4.58 -8.09 13.78
C PHE A 261 -4.50 -8.41 15.28
N LEU A 262 -5.45 -7.92 16.09
CA LEU A 262 -5.45 -8.18 17.53
C LEU A 262 -5.71 -9.65 17.85
N GLY A 263 -6.56 -10.32 17.08
CA GLY A 263 -6.80 -11.77 17.20
C GLY A 263 -5.53 -12.58 16.99
N SER A 264 -4.80 -12.30 15.91
CA SER A 264 -3.53 -12.95 15.61
C SER A 264 -2.47 -12.66 16.68
N LEU A 265 -2.33 -11.40 17.13
CA LEU A 265 -1.43 -11.04 18.22
C LEU A 265 -1.73 -11.73 19.55
N LEU A 266 -3.01 -12.05 19.81
CA LEU A 266 -3.44 -12.82 20.99
C LEU A 266 -3.29 -14.34 20.80
N GLY A 267 -2.77 -14.78 19.65
CA GLY A 267 -2.53 -16.17 19.30
C GLY A 267 -3.76 -16.91 18.78
N TYR A 268 -4.83 -16.20 18.42
CA TYR A 268 -6.04 -16.81 17.84
C TYR A 268 -5.93 -16.88 16.33
N HIS A 269 -6.29 -18.04 15.77
CA HIS A 269 -6.33 -18.21 14.34
C HIS A 269 -7.65 -17.70 13.74
N VAL A 270 -7.77 -16.37 13.71
CA VAL A 270 -9.00 -15.66 13.30
C VAL A 270 -9.26 -15.68 11.79
N ASN A 271 -8.25 -16.05 10.98
CA ASN A 271 -8.36 -16.22 9.53
C ASN A 271 -8.24 -17.72 9.12
N TYR A 272 -9.08 -18.56 9.72
CA TYR A 272 -8.98 -20.02 9.64
C TYR A 272 -9.29 -20.63 8.26
N GLU A 273 -9.76 -19.85 7.28
CA GLU A 273 -10.20 -20.38 5.99
C GLU A 273 -9.06 -20.95 5.13
N TYR A 274 -7.80 -20.66 5.49
CA TYR A 274 -6.65 -20.97 4.64
C TYR A 274 -5.66 -21.97 5.25
N THR A 275 -5.63 -22.16 6.58
CA THR A 275 -4.55 -22.91 7.24
C THR A 275 -5.01 -23.60 8.55
N ASP A 276 -4.27 -24.60 9.04
CA ASP A 276 -4.59 -25.29 10.30
C ASP A 276 -3.97 -24.63 11.55
N LYS A 277 -3.04 -23.69 11.38
CA LYS A 277 -2.26 -23.08 12.47
C LYS A 277 -1.86 -21.65 12.14
N LEU A 278 -1.90 -20.77 13.14
CA LEU A 278 -1.29 -19.44 13.02
C LEU A 278 0.24 -19.57 12.94
N GLU A 279 0.84 -18.98 11.91
CA GLU A 279 2.30 -18.87 11.79
C GLU A 279 2.80 -17.59 12.45
N HIS A 280 4.00 -17.62 13.00
CA HIS A 280 4.63 -16.47 13.66
C HIS A 280 6.04 -16.28 13.08
N HIS A 281 6.20 -15.26 12.24
CA HIS A 281 7.44 -15.07 11.47
C HIS A 281 8.55 -14.36 12.25
N ASP A 282 8.19 -13.41 13.12
CA ASP A 282 9.13 -12.62 13.94
C ASP A 282 8.59 -12.38 15.36
N ILE A 283 8.96 -13.29 16.26
CA ILE A 283 8.52 -13.29 17.66
C ILE A 283 9.04 -12.07 18.43
N ASP A 284 10.23 -11.55 18.08
CA ASP A 284 10.82 -10.41 18.79
C ASP A 284 10.04 -9.13 18.47
N VAL A 285 9.68 -8.93 17.20
CA VAL A 285 8.80 -7.84 16.74
C VAL A 285 7.40 -7.97 17.34
N GLU A 286 6.82 -9.18 17.33
CA GLU A 286 5.52 -9.45 17.94
C GLU A 286 5.49 -9.06 19.41
N HIS A 287 6.49 -9.49 20.20
CA HIS A 287 6.62 -9.12 21.60
C HIS A 287 6.82 -7.61 21.80
N GLN A 288 7.58 -6.95 20.93
CA GLN A 288 7.76 -5.51 20.98
C GLN A 288 6.43 -4.77 20.81
N ILE A 289 5.62 -5.21 19.83
CA ILE A 289 4.29 -4.65 19.56
C ILE A 289 3.35 -4.89 20.74
N LEU A 290 3.25 -6.13 21.22
CA LEU A 290 2.43 -6.48 22.38
C LEU A 290 2.80 -5.63 23.60
N SER A 291 4.10 -5.57 23.93
CA SER A 291 4.58 -4.77 25.06
C SER A 291 4.25 -3.27 24.91
N HIS A 292 4.35 -2.73 23.70
CA HIS A 292 3.97 -1.34 23.45
C HIS A 292 2.45 -1.13 23.63
N LEU A 293 1.62 -1.99 23.03
CA LEU A 293 0.16 -1.91 23.13
C LEU A 293 -0.32 -2.05 24.57
N GLU A 294 0.27 -2.93 25.38
CA GLU A 294 -0.02 -3.09 26.81
C GLU A 294 0.36 -1.87 27.65
N SER A 295 1.41 -1.13 27.24
CA SER A 295 1.85 0.07 27.95
C SER A 295 0.96 1.29 27.71
N VAL A 296 0.11 1.23 26.69
CA VAL A 296 -0.76 2.34 26.30
C VAL A 296 -2.06 2.31 27.12
N ASP A 297 -2.40 3.46 27.71
CA ASP A 297 -3.70 3.68 28.35
C ASP A 297 -4.81 3.80 27.29
N TRP A 298 -5.35 2.68 26.83
CA TRP A 298 -6.35 2.67 25.77
C TRP A 298 -7.73 3.11 26.27
N PRO A 299 -8.60 3.60 25.38
CA PRO A 299 -10.01 3.82 25.72
C PRO A 299 -10.77 2.54 26.11
N PRO A 300 -11.92 2.66 26.81
CA PRO A 300 -12.75 1.52 27.19
C PRO A 300 -13.18 0.60 26.02
N ASN A 301 -13.44 1.16 24.84
CA ASN A 301 -13.87 0.36 23.68
C ASN A 301 -12.77 -0.61 23.19
N TYR A 302 -11.49 -0.25 23.33
CA TYR A 302 -10.39 -1.15 23.01
C TYR A 302 -10.41 -2.37 23.93
N TYR A 303 -10.49 -2.17 25.25
CA TYR A 303 -10.52 -3.27 26.21
C TYR A 303 -11.77 -4.15 26.02
N ARG A 304 -12.93 -3.55 25.70
CA ARG A 304 -14.14 -4.30 25.33
C ARG A 304 -13.91 -5.19 24.09
N LEU A 305 -13.16 -4.72 23.11
CA LEU A 305 -12.80 -5.50 21.92
C LEU A 305 -11.85 -6.65 22.28
N ILE A 306 -10.84 -6.41 23.12
CA ILE A 306 -9.93 -7.47 23.60
C ILE A 306 -10.72 -8.56 24.34
N ASP A 307 -11.62 -8.18 25.26
CA ASP A 307 -12.50 -9.13 25.96
C ASP A 307 -13.40 -9.91 24.99
N PHE A 308 -13.91 -9.23 23.96
CA PHE A 308 -14.71 -9.84 22.90
C PHE A 308 -13.89 -10.89 22.12
N ILE A 309 -12.68 -10.54 21.69
CA ILE A 309 -11.78 -11.46 20.99
C ILE A 309 -11.44 -12.66 21.87
N HIS A 310 -11.14 -12.49 23.16
CA HIS A 310 -10.90 -13.62 24.06
C HIS A 310 -12.10 -14.55 24.23
N ARG A 311 -13.32 -14.00 24.18
CA ARG A 311 -14.56 -14.77 24.30
C ARG A 311 -14.85 -15.61 23.06
N HIS A 312 -14.69 -15.01 21.88
CA HIS A 312 -15.06 -15.64 20.59
C HIS A 312 -13.87 -16.33 19.89
N LYS A 313 -12.63 -16.00 20.26
CA LYS A 313 -11.39 -16.59 19.76
C LYS A 313 -11.33 -16.61 18.23
N GLU A 314 -11.24 -17.77 17.60
CA GLU A 314 -11.19 -17.96 16.15
C GLU A 314 -12.44 -17.42 15.44
N GLU A 315 -13.59 -17.33 16.12
CA GLU A 315 -14.85 -16.80 15.58
C GLU A 315 -14.97 -15.28 15.69
N ALA A 316 -13.99 -14.59 16.28
CA ALA A 316 -14.07 -13.16 16.57
C ALA A 316 -14.25 -12.26 15.31
N MET A 317 -13.88 -12.73 14.13
CA MET A 317 -14.16 -12.03 12.87
C MET A 317 -15.64 -11.99 12.56
N ASN A 318 -16.34 -13.12 12.71
CA ASN A 318 -17.72 -13.27 12.28
C ASN A 318 -18.73 -12.94 13.38
N ALA A 319 -18.33 -13.01 14.65
CA ALA A 319 -19.19 -12.74 15.78
C ALA A 319 -19.58 -11.25 15.90
N SER A 320 -20.76 -11.00 16.46
CA SER A 320 -21.27 -9.67 16.79
C SER A 320 -21.71 -9.60 18.26
N GLU A 321 -21.82 -8.41 18.85
CA GLU A 321 -22.24 -8.22 20.26
C GLU A 321 -23.63 -8.83 20.59
N THR A 322 -24.41 -9.18 19.57
CA THR A 322 -25.74 -9.77 19.69
C THR A 322 -25.75 -11.30 19.73
N ASP A 323 -24.60 -11.97 19.52
CA ASP A 323 -24.47 -13.42 19.42
C ASP A 323 -24.01 -14.07 20.75
#